data_AF-A0AAX4PIP3-F1
#
_entry.id   AF-A0AAX4PIP3-F1
#
_cell.length_a   1.000
_cell.length_b   1.000
_cell.length_c   1.000
_cell.angle_alpha   90.00
_cell.angle_beta   90.00
_cell.angle_gamma   90.00
#
_symmetry.space_group_name_H-M   'P 1'
#
loop_
_entity.id
_entity.type
_entity.pdbx_description
1 polymer ?
#
loop_
_entity_poly.entity_id
_entity_poly.type
_entity_poly.pdbx_seq_one_letter_code
_entity_poly.pdbx_strand_id
1 'polypeptide(L)'
;MEGPATSSGALPPDTNDTDDLTMEPSDDLGLGPEVPGGTEHPLEHDYDVSNDAQLLRQAWINESLTPEVLMYREDLVDRIRSLIARQEKIVEDYEQDHNQALTRAIRFAEVSRIKFCLRSYLRKRLSKIEAYAIHIYMNEELSSKLSPQELEFAKDYIDAVNRLFKDSILSRLPKDYNDLLHQSMESEAPDMIPEPSLDRHVFVRVLDDLGDIPIDDQNTTFRLQEGDIFAIRYRLIRDFVDSGRVELV
;
A
#
# COMPACT_ATOMS: atom_id res chain seq x y z
N MET A 1 47.12 56.36 -51.21
CA MET A 1 47.31 55.79 -49.85
C MET A 1 47.53 56.97 -48.93
N GLU A 2 46.70 57.34 -47.97
CA GLU A 2 45.41 56.88 -47.45
C GLU A 2 44.72 58.15 -46.89
N GLY A 3 43.37 58.15 -46.86
CA GLY A 3 42.55 59.25 -46.36
C GLY A 3 42.34 59.24 -44.84
N PRO A 4 41.25 59.83 -44.33
CA PRO A 4 41.27 61.16 -43.70
C PRO A 4 40.67 61.18 -42.26
N ALA A 5 40.99 62.21 -41.44
CA ALA A 5 40.12 63.31 -40.93
C ALA A 5 38.91 62.88 -40.04
N THR A 6 38.48 63.53 -38.95
CA THR A 6 38.28 64.96 -38.60
C THR A 6 38.01 65.10 -37.08
N SER A 7 38.68 65.99 -36.33
CA SER A 7 38.19 67.25 -35.69
C SER A 7 36.73 67.27 -35.17
N SER A 8 36.43 67.39 -33.87
CA SER A 8 36.58 68.53 -32.92
C SER A 8 35.34 69.46 -32.84
N GLY A 9 34.84 69.71 -31.62
CA GLY A 9 34.00 70.88 -31.28
C GLY A 9 32.89 70.61 -30.26
N ALA A 10 32.80 71.43 -29.22
CA ALA A 10 31.92 71.29 -28.05
C ALA A 10 30.96 72.49 -27.84
N LEU A 11 29.87 72.24 -27.07
CA LEU A 11 29.01 73.14 -26.23
C LEU A 11 27.90 73.99 -26.92
N PRO A 12 26.80 74.47 -26.24
CA PRO A 12 26.11 74.08 -24.97
C PRO A 12 24.52 74.16 -25.07
N PRO A 13 23.68 74.58 -24.06
CA PRO A 13 22.37 73.96 -23.72
C PRO A 13 21.12 74.85 -24.03
N ASP A 14 19.89 74.37 -23.78
CA ASP A 14 18.70 75.25 -23.70
C ASP A 14 17.50 74.67 -22.91
N THR A 15 16.64 75.59 -22.50
CA THR A 15 15.66 75.64 -21.38
C THR A 15 14.18 75.31 -21.72
N ASN A 16 13.32 75.41 -20.67
CA ASN A 16 11.86 75.75 -20.63
C ASN A 16 10.81 74.61 -20.57
N ASP A 17 10.03 74.51 -19.46
CA ASP A 17 8.72 75.16 -19.13
C ASP A 17 7.54 74.41 -19.83
N THR A 18 6.41 73.99 -19.24
CA THR A 18 5.37 74.69 -18.46
C THR A 18 4.27 73.71 -17.96
N ASP A 19 3.72 73.99 -16.77
CA ASP A 19 2.32 73.95 -16.29
C ASP A 19 1.25 72.94 -16.76
N ASP A 20 0.76 72.18 -15.76
CA ASP A 20 -0.62 72.06 -15.22
C ASP A 20 -1.84 72.25 -16.14
N LEU A 21 -2.73 71.24 -16.18
CA LEU A 21 -4.18 71.38 -16.44
C LEU A 21 -4.93 70.12 -15.98
N THR A 22 -5.68 70.24 -14.89
CA THR A 22 -6.70 69.30 -14.41
C THR A 22 -7.91 69.22 -15.34
N MET A 23 -8.46 68.03 -15.61
CA MET A 23 -9.85 67.83 -16.01
C MET A 23 -10.45 66.55 -15.38
N GLU A 24 -11.65 66.74 -14.83
CA GLU A 24 -12.56 65.81 -14.16
C GLU A 24 -13.43 65.00 -15.18
N PRO A 25 -14.30 64.06 -14.72
CA PRO A 25 -14.50 62.72 -15.31
C PRO A 25 -15.66 62.62 -16.31
N SER A 26 -15.72 61.48 -17.00
CA SER A 26 -16.91 61.06 -17.76
C SER A 26 -17.11 59.54 -17.73
N ASP A 27 -18.17 59.10 -17.05
CA ASP A 27 -18.84 57.82 -17.23
C ASP A 27 -19.75 57.91 -18.48
N ASP A 28 -19.60 57.00 -19.45
CA ASP A 28 -20.73 56.52 -20.29
C ASP A 28 -20.43 55.20 -21.03
N LEU A 29 -21.17 54.16 -20.63
CA LEU A 29 -21.74 53.00 -21.34
C LEU A 29 -21.00 52.28 -22.49
N GLY A 30 -20.84 50.95 -22.33
CA GLY A 30 -20.68 50.02 -23.45
C GLY A 30 -20.64 48.55 -23.05
N LEU A 31 -21.80 47.88 -23.10
CA LEU A 31 -21.95 46.42 -23.05
C LEU A 31 -20.98 45.73 -24.04
N GLY A 32 -20.07 44.90 -23.53
CA GLY A 32 -19.32 43.89 -24.28
C GLY A 32 -19.90 42.49 -24.04
N PRO A 33 -19.76 41.55 -24.98
CA PRO A 33 -20.59 40.35 -25.04
C PRO A 33 -20.25 39.35 -23.94
N GLU A 34 -21.31 38.77 -23.38
CA GLU A 34 -21.28 37.61 -22.49
C GLU A 34 -20.46 36.48 -23.14
N VAL A 35 -19.40 36.05 -22.46
CA VAL A 35 -18.65 34.86 -22.83
C VAL A 35 -19.54 33.65 -22.54
N PRO A 36 -19.87 32.80 -23.53
CA PRO A 36 -20.76 31.68 -23.29
C PRO A 36 -20.05 30.63 -22.43
N GLY A 37 -20.77 30.19 -21.40
CA GLY A 37 -20.48 29.12 -20.45
C GLY A 37 -19.28 28.23 -20.79
N GLY A 38 -18.19 28.46 -20.06
CA GLY A 38 -17.29 27.36 -19.73
C GLY A 38 -18.11 26.38 -18.93
N THR A 39 -18.40 25.21 -19.50
CA THR A 39 -18.89 24.06 -18.76
C THR A 39 -17.83 23.77 -17.71
N GLU A 40 -18.08 24.23 -16.49
CA GLU A 40 -17.39 23.78 -15.30
C GLU A 40 -17.66 22.28 -15.26
N HIS A 41 -16.75 21.49 -15.83
CA HIS A 41 -16.65 20.09 -15.47
C HIS A 41 -16.45 20.11 -13.96
N PRO A 42 -17.42 19.62 -13.17
CA PRO A 42 -17.21 19.55 -11.74
C PRO A 42 -15.93 18.75 -11.55
N LEU A 43 -14.92 19.36 -10.94
CA LEU A 43 -13.84 18.62 -10.35
C LEU A 43 -14.49 17.82 -9.22
N GLU A 44 -15.05 16.66 -9.60
CA GLU A 44 -15.51 15.64 -8.67
C GLU A 44 -14.34 15.42 -7.70
N HIS A 45 -14.67 15.52 -6.41
CA HIS A 45 -13.73 15.41 -5.32
C HIS A 45 -13.06 14.03 -5.34
N ASP A 46 -11.95 13.89 -6.06
CA ASP A 46 -11.07 12.72 -6.10
C ASP A 46 -10.23 12.55 -4.81
N TYR A 47 -10.54 13.31 -3.75
CA TYR A 47 -9.76 13.35 -2.51
C TYR A 47 -9.81 12.07 -1.66
N ASP A 48 -10.66 11.09 -2.01
CA ASP A 48 -10.73 9.81 -1.28
C ASP A 48 -9.87 8.69 -1.91
N VAL A 49 -9.26 8.93 -3.08
CA VAL A 49 -8.38 7.95 -3.76
C VAL A 49 -7.00 7.84 -3.10
N SER A 50 -6.63 8.77 -2.20
CA SER A 50 -5.26 8.85 -1.65
C SER A 50 -4.97 7.82 -0.54
N ASN A 51 -5.98 7.37 0.21
CA ASN A 51 -5.74 6.54 1.40
C ASN A 51 -5.60 5.04 1.07
N ASP A 52 -6.44 4.49 0.19
CA ASP A 52 -6.48 3.04 -0.07
C ASP A 52 -5.13 2.46 -0.53
N ALA A 53 -4.37 3.19 -1.37
CA ALA A 53 -3.04 2.75 -1.81
C ALA A 53 -2.02 2.71 -0.64
N GLN A 54 -2.13 3.65 0.31
CA GLN A 54 -1.30 3.67 1.51
C GLN A 54 -1.70 2.55 2.47
N LEU A 55 -3.00 2.33 2.65
CA LEU A 55 -3.53 1.21 3.44
C LEU A 55 -3.09 -0.15 2.88
N LEU A 56 -3.09 -0.32 1.55
CA LEU A 56 -2.60 -1.54 0.92
C LEU A 56 -1.09 -1.71 1.15
N ARG A 57 -0.31 -0.63 1.04
CA ARG A 57 1.11 -0.67 1.35
C ARG A 57 1.36 -1.08 2.79
N GLN A 58 0.62 -0.53 3.75
CA GLN A 58 0.77 -0.87 5.15
C GLN A 58 0.35 -2.32 5.42
N ALA A 59 -0.77 -2.77 4.83
CA ALA A 59 -1.20 -4.16 4.91
C ALA A 59 -0.13 -5.12 4.33
N TRP A 60 0.51 -4.73 3.23
CA TRP A 60 1.61 -5.48 2.63
C TRP A 60 2.84 -5.55 3.55
N ILE A 61 3.24 -4.44 4.17
CA ILE A 61 4.38 -4.41 5.10
C ILE A 61 4.07 -5.27 6.32
N ASN A 62 2.90 -5.10 6.93
CA ASN A 62 2.45 -5.88 8.08
C ASN A 62 2.48 -7.38 7.74
N GLU A 63 1.83 -7.78 6.64
CA GLU A 63 1.83 -9.18 6.19
C GLU A 63 3.24 -9.69 5.84
N SER A 64 4.16 -8.82 5.43
CA SER A 64 5.53 -9.24 5.12
C SER A 64 6.37 -9.52 6.37
N LEU A 65 6.10 -8.78 7.44
CA LEU A 65 6.90 -8.78 8.68
C LEU A 65 6.30 -9.66 9.79
N THR A 66 5.01 -10.00 9.72
CA THR A 66 4.40 -10.93 10.68
C THR A 66 4.72 -12.39 10.38
N PRO A 67 4.90 -13.24 11.42
CA PRO A 67 5.16 -14.67 11.24
C PRO A 67 3.90 -15.46 10.83
N GLU A 68 2.72 -15.06 11.31
CA GLU A 68 1.43 -15.69 10.99
C GLU A 68 0.67 -14.93 9.88
N VAL A 69 -0.36 -15.57 9.32
CA VAL A 69 -1.27 -14.93 8.36
C VAL A 69 -2.22 -13.98 9.08
N LEU A 70 -2.35 -12.75 8.57
CA LEU A 70 -3.25 -11.74 9.14
C LEU A 70 -4.67 -11.86 8.57
N MET A 71 -5.62 -11.12 9.13
CA MET A 71 -6.99 -11.03 8.61
C MET A 71 -7.00 -10.53 7.15
N TYR A 72 -7.70 -11.27 6.28
CA TYR A 72 -7.87 -10.86 4.88
C TYR A 72 -8.74 -9.60 4.79
N ARG A 73 -8.17 -8.52 4.24
CA ARG A 73 -8.88 -7.25 4.01
C ARG A 73 -9.65 -7.27 2.69
N GLU A 74 -10.77 -8.01 2.63
CA GLU A 74 -11.58 -8.17 1.41
C GLU A 74 -12.02 -6.83 0.82
N ASP A 75 -12.65 -5.97 1.64
CA ASP A 75 -13.15 -4.66 1.20
C ASP A 75 -12.04 -3.80 0.58
N LEU A 76 -10.84 -3.79 1.19
CA LEU A 76 -9.71 -3.00 0.70
C LEU A 76 -9.19 -3.55 -0.64
N VAL A 77 -9.07 -4.87 -0.75
CA VAL A 77 -8.59 -5.53 -1.97
C VAL A 77 -9.56 -5.27 -3.12
N ASP A 78 -10.86 -5.34 -2.88
CA ASP A 78 -11.87 -5.12 -3.91
C ASP A 78 -11.94 -3.66 -4.33
N ARG A 79 -11.87 -2.70 -3.40
CA ARG A 79 -11.75 -1.28 -3.75
C ARG A 79 -10.51 -1.00 -4.59
N ILE A 80 -9.36 -1.56 -4.23
CA ILE A 80 -8.12 -1.42 -5.02
C ILE A 80 -8.27 -2.05 -6.41
N ARG A 81 -8.89 -3.23 -6.53
CA ARG A 81 -9.14 -3.86 -7.84
C ARG A 81 -10.00 -2.97 -8.72
N SER A 82 -11.10 -2.42 -8.19
CA SER A 82 -11.94 -1.46 -8.90
C SER A 82 -11.19 -0.18 -9.28
N LEU A 83 -10.34 0.33 -8.38
CA LEU A 83 -9.49 1.50 -8.64
C LEU A 83 -8.52 1.24 -9.80
N ILE A 84 -7.82 0.10 -9.78
CA ILE A 84 -6.90 -0.31 -10.84
C ILE A 84 -7.64 -0.37 -12.17
N ALA A 85 -8.78 -1.08 -12.23
CA ALA A 85 -9.56 -1.23 -13.46
C ALA A 85 -10.03 0.13 -14.03
N ARG A 86 -10.45 1.05 -13.15
CA ARG A 86 -10.84 2.40 -13.57
C ARG A 86 -9.66 3.19 -14.13
N GLN A 87 -8.51 3.16 -13.46
CA GLN A 87 -7.32 3.89 -13.91
C GLN A 87 -6.72 3.29 -15.18
N GLU A 88 -6.81 1.98 -15.39
CA GLU A 88 -6.41 1.33 -16.65
C GLU A 88 -7.21 1.87 -17.83
N LYS A 89 -8.55 1.93 -17.70
CA LYS A 89 -9.42 2.49 -18.73
C LYS A 89 -9.07 3.94 -19.07
N ILE A 90 -8.81 4.76 -18.06
CA ILE A 90 -8.38 6.16 -18.25
C ILE A 90 -7.05 6.24 -19.02
N VAL A 91 -6.09 5.36 -18.69
CA VAL A 91 -4.80 5.29 -19.40
C VAL A 91 -4.98 4.85 -20.86
N GLU A 92 -5.93 3.95 -21.14
CA GLU A 92 -6.32 3.53 -22.50
C GLU A 92 -6.96 4.68 -23.29
N ASP A 93 -7.86 5.45 -22.68
CA ASP A 93 -8.50 6.61 -23.32
C ASP A 93 -7.47 7.70 -23.69
N TYR A 94 -6.44 7.90 -22.85
CA TYR A 94 -5.33 8.81 -23.15
C TYR A 94 -4.34 8.30 -24.21
N GLU A 95 -4.46 7.05 -24.70
CA GLU A 95 -3.61 6.58 -25.80
C GLU A 95 -3.87 7.35 -27.10
N GLN A 96 -5.07 7.90 -27.27
CA GLN A 96 -5.48 8.61 -28.48
C GLN A 96 -5.04 10.07 -28.49
N ASP A 97 -4.73 10.67 -27.33
CA ASP A 97 -4.38 12.08 -27.20
C ASP A 97 -2.87 12.28 -26.92
N HIS A 98 -2.13 12.69 -27.95
CA HIS A 98 -0.68 12.90 -27.89
C HIS A 98 -0.29 14.06 -26.97
N ASN A 99 -1.19 15.02 -26.73
CA ASN A 99 -0.91 16.16 -25.85
C ASN A 99 -0.85 15.75 -24.37
N GLN A 100 -1.36 14.55 -24.02
CA GLN A 100 -1.42 14.04 -22.66
C GLN A 100 -0.41 12.90 -22.39
N ALA A 101 0.61 12.75 -23.24
CA ALA A 101 1.59 11.68 -23.15
C ALA A 101 2.29 11.60 -21.78
N LEU A 102 2.64 12.75 -21.18
CA LEU A 102 3.26 12.79 -19.84
C LEU A 102 2.28 12.32 -18.75
N THR A 103 1.05 12.83 -18.76
CA THR A 103 0.00 12.43 -17.81
C THR A 103 -0.29 10.94 -17.88
N ARG A 104 -0.38 10.40 -19.11
CA ARG A 104 -0.53 8.96 -19.36
C ARG A 104 0.63 8.17 -18.76
N ALA A 105 1.88 8.58 -19.00
CA ALA A 105 3.05 7.90 -18.47
C ALA A 105 3.07 7.87 -16.93
N ILE A 106 2.71 8.99 -16.28
CA ILE A 106 2.61 9.08 -14.82
C ILE A 106 1.52 8.15 -14.28
N ARG A 107 0.31 8.19 -14.85
CA ARG A 107 -0.80 7.32 -14.44
C ARG A 107 -0.47 5.84 -14.64
N PHE A 108 0.13 5.49 -15.78
CA PHE A 108 0.57 4.13 -16.07
C PHE A 108 1.60 3.61 -15.05
N ALA A 109 2.57 4.45 -14.67
CA ALA A 109 3.57 4.11 -13.65
C ALA A 109 2.91 3.89 -12.28
N GLU A 110 1.96 4.74 -11.88
CA GLU A 110 1.21 4.60 -10.63
C GLU A 110 0.35 3.33 -10.59
N VAL A 111 -0.40 3.04 -11.66
CA VAL A 111 -1.16 1.79 -11.79
C VAL A 111 -0.24 0.58 -11.66
N SER A 112 0.92 0.61 -12.32
CA SER A 112 1.91 -0.46 -12.25
C SER A 112 2.44 -0.66 -10.83
N ARG A 113 2.70 0.43 -10.09
CA ARG A 113 3.13 0.39 -8.68
C ARG A 113 2.08 -0.23 -7.78
N ILE A 114 0.81 0.17 -7.91
CA ILE A 114 -0.29 -0.35 -7.08
C ILE A 114 -0.52 -1.82 -7.40
N LYS A 115 -0.52 -2.22 -8.68
CA LYS A 115 -0.59 -3.63 -9.09
C LYS A 115 0.54 -4.46 -8.50
N PHE A 116 1.78 -3.95 -8.53
CA PHE A 116 2.92 -4.63 -7.91
C PHE A 116 2.70 -4.84 -6.42
N CYS A 117 2.23 -3.81 -5.70
CA CYS A 117 1.93 -3.90 -4.27
C CYS A 117 0.85 -4.95 -3.99
N LEU A 118 -0.26 -4.93 -4.73
CA LEU A 118 -1.35 -5.90 -4.59
C LEU A 118 -0.87 -7.34 -4.84
N ARG A 119 -0.11 -7.55 -5.93
CA ARG A 119 0.45 -8.87 -6.25
C ARG A 119 1.44 -9.36 -5.19
N SER A 120 2.25 -8.45 -4.64
CA SER A 120 3.23 -8.78 -3.60
C SER A 120 2.54 -9.15 -2.29
N TYR A 121 1.49 -8.42 -1.90
CA TYR A 121 0.62 -8.75 -0.77
C TYR A 121 0.01 -10.15 -0.91
N LEU A 122 -0.70 -10.42 -2.02
CA LEU A 122 -1.34 -11.72 -2.24
C LEU A 122 -0.33 -12.87 -2.31
N ARG A 123 0.82 -12.66 -2.96
CA ARG A 123 1.88 -13.68 -3.01
C ARG A 123 2.45 -13.97 -1.63
N LYS A 124 2.64 -12.96 -0.78
CA LYS A 124 3.15 -13.15 0.57
C LYS A 124 2.17 -13.96 1.42
N ARG A 125 0.87 -13.67 1.31
CA ARG A 125 -0.19 -14.45 1.96
C ARG A 125 -0.19 -15.90 1.51
N LEU A 126 -0.21 -16.15 0.19
CA LEU A 126 -0.15 -17.51 -0.36
C LEU A 126 1.07 -18.28 0.13
N SER A 127 2.25 -17.64 0.20
CA SER A 127 3.47 -18.27 0.72
C SER A 127 3.36 -18.68 2.19
N LYS A 128 2.65 -17.91 3.03
CA LYS A 128 2.38 -18.27 4.43
C LYS A 128 1.33 -19.38 4.54
N ILE A 129 0.28 -19.30 3.73
CA ILE A 129 -0.76 -20.32 3.67
C ILE A 129 -0.16 -21.65 3.25
N GLU A 130 0.72 -21.67 2.25
CA GLU A 130 1.45 -22.86 1.82
C GLU A 130 2.32 -23.44 2.94
N ALA A 131 3.06 -22.59 3.66
CA ALA A 131 3.94 -23.02 4.75
C ALA A 131 3.18 -23.60 5.96
N TYR A 132 1.97 -23.11 6.24
CA TYR A 132 1.19 -23.45 7.43
C TYR A 132 -0.19 -24.03 7.10
N ALA A 133 -0.36 -24.67 5.94
CA ALA A 133 -1.66 -25.07 5.40
C ALA A 133 -2.44 -25.98 6.36
N ILE A 134 -1.78 -27.01 6.89
CA ILE A 134 -2.41 -27.99 7.80
C ILE A 134 -2.77 -27.32 9.13
N HIS A 135 -1.88 -26.49 9.68
CA HIS A 135 -2.13 -25.74 10.92
C HIS A 135 -3.33 -24.78 10.78
N ILE A 136 -3.43 -24.06 9.65
CA ILE A 136 -4.55 -23.17 9.35
C ILE A 136 -5.86 -23.96 9.19
N TYR A 137 -5.81 -25.14 8.56
CA TYR A 137 -7.00 -25.97 8.36
C TYR A 137 -7.54 -26.56 9.67
N MET A 138 -6.66 -26.91 10.61
CA MET A 138 -7.04 -27.45 11.91
C MET A 138 -7.60 -26.39 12.87
N ASN A 139 -7.25 -25.12 12.66
CA ASN A 139 -7.67 -24.01 13.52
C ASN A 139 -8.75 -23.17 12.84
N GLU A 140 -9.99 -23.28 13.33
CA GLU A 140 -11.15 -22.57 12.77
C GLU A 140 -10.99 -21.03 12.81
N GLU A 141 -10.34 -20.48 13.83
CA GLU A 141 -10.08 -19.05 13.93
C GLU A 141 -9.16 -18.57 12.79
N LEU A 142 -8.12 -19.34 12.47
CA LEU A 142 -7.22 -19.00 11.36
C LEU A 142 -7.91 -19.17 10.01
N SER A 143 -8.75 -20.19 9.87
CA SER A 143 -9.54 -20.42 8.64
C SER A 143 -10.46 -19.23 8.33
N SER A 144 -10.97 -18.55 9.38
CA SER A 144 -11.81 -17.35 9.24
C SER A 144 -11.04 -16.11 8.73
N LYS A 145 -9.70 -16.10 8.85
CA LYS A 145 -8.83 -15.01 8.38
C LYS A 145 -8.53 -15.08 6.88
N LEU A 146 -8.90 -16.16 6.19
CA LEU A 146 -8.61 -16.40 4.79
C LEU A 146 -9.76 -15.94 3.89
N SER A 147 -9.44 -15.57 2.65
CA SER A 147 -10.46 -15.41 1.62
C SER A 147 -11.04 -16.78 1.19
N PRO A 148 -12.26 -16.83 0.62
CA PRO A 148 -12.84 -18.07 0.11
C PRO A 148 -11.92 -18.78 -0.91
N GLN A 149 -11.27 -18.01 -1.78
CA GLN A 149 -10.33 -18.53 -2.79
C GLN A 149 -9.02 -19.01 -2.16
N GLU A 150 -8.55 -18.34 -1.11
CA GLU A 150 -7.37 -18.78 -0.34
C GLU A 150 -7.65 -20.11 0.39
N LEU A 151 -8.86 -20.29 0.90
CA LEU A 151 -9.30 -21.50 1.59
C LEU A 151 -9.44 -22.69 0.62
N GLU A 152 -9.99 -22.45 -0.58
CA GLU A 152 -10.02 -23.47 -1.65
C GLU A 152 -8.60 -23.88 -2.04
N PHE A 153 -7.71 -22.92 -2.27
CA PHE A 153 -6.30 -23.19 -2.56
C PHE A 153 -5.61 -24.01 -1.46
N ALA A 154 -5.85 -23.68 -0.19
CA ALA A 154 -5.27 -24.42 0.93
C ALA A 154 -5.73 -25.88 0.96
N LYS A 155 -7.02 -26.15 0.70
CA LYS A 155 -7.57 -27.52 0.63
C LYS A 155 -6.95 -28.30 -0.52
N ASP A 156 -6.93 -27.72 -1.72
CA ASP A 156 -6.34 -28.33 -2.90
C ASP A 156 -4.85 -28.63 -2.71
N TYR A 157 -4.13 -27.72 -2.05
CA TYR A 157 -2.73 -27.91 -1.71
C TYR A 157 -2.52 -29.09 -0.75
N ILE A 158 -3.30 -29.15 0.34
CA ILE A 158 -3.25 -30.24 1.32
C ILE A 158 -3.52 -31.59 0.62
N ASP A 159 -4.54 -31.66 -0.23
CA ASP A 159 -4.89 -32.87 -0.97
C ASP A 159 -3.79 -33.30 -1.96
N ALA A 160 -3.21 -32.34 -2.68
CA ALA A 160 -2.11 -32.59 -3.60
C ALA A 160 -0.85 -33.12 -2.88
N VAL A 161 -0.50 -32.49 -1.75
CA VAL A 161 0.62 -32.89 -0.88
C VAL A 161 0.37 -34.29 -0.32
N ASN A 162 -0.82 -34.53 0.25
CA ASN A 162 -1.20 -35.84 0.78
C ASN A 162 -1.10 -36.93 -0.29
N ARG A 163 -1.58 -36.68 -1.51
CA ARG A 163 -1.49 -37.64 -2.62
C ARG A 163 -0.04 -37.93 -2.98
N LEU A 164 0.79 -36.90 -3.15
CA LEU A 164 2.20 -37.05 -3.50
C LEU A 164 2.96 -37.89 -2.47
N PHE A 165 2.80 -37.60 -1.18
CA PHE A 165 3.50 -38.33 -0.12
C PHE A 165 3.01 -39.77 0.03
N LYS A 166 1.69 -40.01 -0.07
CA LYS A 166 1.10 -41.37 -0.04
C LYS A 166 1.65 -42.25 -1.16
N ASP A 167 1.70 -41.72 -2.38
CA ASP A 167 2.13 -42.45 -3.56
C ASP A 167 3.65 -42.69 -3.58
N SER A 168 4.43 -41.72 -3.08
CA SER A 168 5.90 -41.75 -3.17
C SER A 168 6.56 -42.53 -2.05
N ILE A 169 6.19 -42.27 -0.78
CA ILE A 169 6.97 -42.69 0.40
C ILE A 169 6.11 -43.42 1.43
N LEU A 170 4.94 -42.88 1.81
CA LEU A 170 4.20 -43.38 2.98
C LEU A 170 3.69 -44.81 2.79
N SER A 171 3.27 -45.17 1.57
CA SER A 171 2.88 -46.55 1.23
C SER A 171 3.99 -47.59 1.39
N ARG A 172 5.26 -47.15 1.46
CA ARG A 172 6.44 -48.00 1.63
C ARG A 172 6.97 -48.01 3.07
N LEU A 173 6.53 -47.08 3.90
CA LEU A 173 6.92 -46.97 5.30
C LEU A 173 6.18 -48.02 6.17
N PRO A 174 6.82 -48.51 7.24
CA PRO A 174 6.13 -49.32 8.25
C PRO A 174 4.90 -48.58 8.80
N LYS A 175 3.91 -49.34 9.28
CA LYS A 175 2.61 -48.80 9.73
C LYS A 175 2.78 -47.72 10.81
N ASP A 176 3.83 -47.83 11.62
CA ASP A 176 4.12 -46.91 12.72
C ASP A 176 4.54 -45.50 12.26
N TYR A 177 4.90 -45.33 10.98
CA TYR A 177 5.43 -44.10 10.38
C TYR A 177 4.73 -43.72 9.05
N ASN A 178 3.54 -44.26 8.79
CA ASN A 178 2.78 -44.02 7.55
C ASN A 178 1.90 -42.76 7.64
N ASP A 179 2.02 -41.97 8.71
CA ASP A 179 1.26 -40.75 8.90
C ASP A 179 2.11 -39.50 8.60
N LEU A 180 1.45 -38.46 8.11
CA LEU A 180 2.05 -37.15 7.84
C LEU A 180 2.02 -36.23 9.06
N LEU A 181 1.12 -36.51 10.00
CA LEU A 181 0.84 -35.61 11.13
C LEU A 181 1.60 -36.03 12.39
N HIS A 182 1.90 -37.32 12.54
CA HIS A 182 2.54 -37.88 13.72
C HIS A 182 3.92 -38.45 13.39
N GLN A 183 4.91 -38.13 14.21
CA GLN A 183 6.25 -38.68 14.09
C GLN A 183 6.28 -40.19 14.40
N SER A 184 5.41 -40.64 15.30
CA SER A 184 5.24 -42.04 15.68
C SER A 184 3.80 -42.29 16.12
N MET A 185 3.36 -43.55 16.09
CA MET A 185 2.05 -43.93 16.64
C MET A 185 1.88 -43.68 18.14
N GLU A 186 2.97 -43.43 18.88
CA GLU A 186 2.94 -43.14 20.32
C GLU A 186 2.72 -41.64 20.61
N SER A 187 2.78 -40.78 19.59
CA SER A 187 2.51 -39.36 19.74
C SER A 187 1.00 -39.11 19.93
N GLU A 188 0.61 -38.57 21.09
CA GLU A 188 -0.79 -38.25 21.41
C GLU A 188 -1.33 -37.05 20.60
N ALA A 189 -0.44 -36.17 20.15
CA ALA A 189 -0.76 -34.98 19.39
C ALA A 189 0.05 -34.93 18.08
N PRO A 190 -0.46 -34.24 17.04
CA PRO A 190 0.23 -34.15 15.76
C PRO A 190 1.46 -33.21 15.85
N ASP A 191 2.64 -33.80 16.08
CA ASP A 191 3.91 -33.10 16.29
C ASP A 191 4.64 -32.70 14.98
N MET A 192 4.18 -33.19 13.82
CA MET A 192 4.81 -32.86 12.52
C MET A 192 4.17 -31.67 11.81
N ILE A 193 3.22 -30.98 12.44
CA ILE A 193 2.55 -29.82 11.85
C ILE A 193 3.44 -28.58 12.03
N PRO A 194 3.90 -27.91 10.95
CA PRO A 194 4.65 -26.68 11.08
C PRO A 194 3.75 -25.54 11.60
N GLU A 195 4.22 -24.83 12.61
CA GLU A 195 3.53 -23.68 13.22
C GLU A 195 4.33 -22.38 13.07
N PRO A 196 3.66 -21.22 12.97
CA PRO A 196 4.34 -19.93 12.94
C PRO A 196 4.95 -19.59 14.31
N SER A 197 6.23 -19.22 14.34
CA SER A 197 6.92 -18.85 15.58
C SER A 197 6.47 -17.46 16.08
N LEU A 198 5.64 -17.40 17.12
CA LEU A 198 5.14 -16.15 17.69
C LEU A 198 6.18 -15.38 18.53
N ASP A 199 7.26 -16.05 18.94
CA ASP A 199 8.33 -15.46 19.76
C ASP A 199 9.37 -14.67 18.94
N ARG A 200 9.15 -14.55 17.63
CA ARG A 200 9.99 -13.74 16.74
C ARG A 200 9.89 -12.26 17.10
N HIS A 201 11.05 -11.60 17.16
CA HIS A 201 11.12 -10.16 17.37
C HIS A 201 10.77 -9.43 16.07
N VAL A 202 9.89 -8.45 16.17
CA VAL A 202 9.48 -7.57 15.07
C VAL A 202 9.61 -6.12 15.49
N PHE A 203 9.90 -5.25 14.52
CA PHE A 203 9.91 -3.81 14.73
C PHE A 203 8.52 -3.27 14.53
N VAL A 204 8.06 -2.48 15.50
CA VAL A 204 6.74 -1.88 15.49
C VAL A 204 6.79 -0.41 15.77
N ARG A 205 5.91 0.32 15.09
CA ARG A 205 5.59 1.71 15.39
C ARG A 205 4.19 1.78 16.00
N VAL A 206 4.08 2.45 17.13
CA VAL A 206 2.82 2.61 17.87
C VAL A 206 2.05 3.78 17.27
N LEU A 207 0.78 3.55 16.89
CA LEU A 207 -0.10 4.60 16.33
C LEU A 207 -0.98 5.26 17.39
N ASP A 208 -1.40 4.51 18.42
CA ASP A 208 -2.23 4.99 19.52
C ASP A 208 -1.58 4.66 20.87
N ASP A 209 -1.71 5.52 21.90
CA ASP A 209 -1.19 5.21 23.25
C ASP A 209 -1.84 3.93 23.79
N LEU A 210 -1.06 2.86 23.90
CA LEU A 210 -1.51 1.54 24.35
C LEU A 210 -1.36 1.36 25.86
N GLY A 211 -0.77 2.34 26.56
CA GLY A 211 -0.50 2.26 27.98
C GLY A 211 0.52 1.17 28.31
N ASP A 212 0.34 0.54 29.48
CA ASP A 212 1.29 -0.41 30.05
C ASP A 212 0.96 -1.85 29.63
N ILE A 213 1.80 -2.45 28.79
CA ILE A 213 1.67 -3.85 28.35
C ILE A 213 2.64 -4.75 29.15
N PRO A 214 2.19 -5.91 29.64
CA PRO A 214 3.08 -6.88 30.28
C PRO A 214 4.04 -7.51 29.26
N ILE A 215 5.35 -7.38 29.45
CA ILE A 215 6.37 -7.98 28.58
C ILE A 215 6.59 -9.47 28.90
N ASP A 216 6.45 -9.85 30.17
CA ASP A 216 6.79 -11.19 30.66
C ASP A 216 6.01 -11.54 31.96
N ASP A 217 5.99 -12.82 32.31
CA ASP A 217 5.34 -13.37 33.52
C ASP A 217 5.91 -12.79 34.83
N GLN A 218 7.01 -12.03 34.75
CA GLN A 218 7.68 -11.38 35.88
C GLN A 218 7.11 -10.00 36.26
N ASN A 219 5.89 -9.66 35.80
CA ASN A 219 5.17 -8.43 36.16
C ASN A 219 5.87 -7.13 35.71
N THR A 220 6.78 -7.22 34.74
CA THR A 220 7.41 -6.05 34.10
C THR A 220 6.46 -5.51 33.05
N THR A 221 5.89 -4.34 33.31
CA THR A 221 5.08 -3.61 32.33
C THR A 221 5.95 -2.62 31.57
N PHE A 222 5.58 -2.36 30.31
CA PHE A 222 6.25 -1.41 29.46
C PHE A 222 5.24 -0.49 28.81
N ARG A 223 5.49 0.82 28.92
CA ARG A 223 4.59 1.83 28.41
C ARG A 223 4.86 2.08 26.94
N LEU A 224 3.84 1.85 26.10
CA LEU A 224 3.89 2.09 24.65
C LEU A 224 3.18 3.41 24.34
N GLN A 225 3.96 4.47 24.13
CA GLN A 225 3.44 5.78 23.74
C GLN A 225 3.31 5.88 22.22
N GLU A 226 2.40 6.73 21.77
CA GLU A 226 2.21 7.06 20.35
C GLU A 226 3.53 7.57 19.72
N GLY A 227 3.87 7.05 18.54
CA GLY A 227 5.02 7.47 17.76
C GLY A 227 6.33 6.75 18.09
N ASP A 228 6.39 5.99 19.19
CA ASP A 228 7.58 5.24 19.56
C ASP A 228 7.78 3.99 18.69
N ILE A 229 9.04 3.61 18.49
CA ILE A 229 9.44 2.42 17.74
C ILE A 229 10.14 1.43 18.68
N PHE A 230 9.65 0.20 18.72
CA PHE A 230 10.19 -0.85 19.58
C PHE A 230 10.46 -2.14 18.82
N ALA A 231 11.44 -2.91 19.30
CA ALA A 231 11.66 -4.29 18.91
C ALA A 231 11.12 -5.21 20.00
N ILE A 232 9.97 -5.85 19.76
CA ILE A 232 9.30 -6.71 20.73
C ILE A 232 8.84 -8.02 20.11
N ARG A 233 8.56 -9.00 20.95
CA ARG A 233 8.09 -10.31 20.52
C ARG A 233 6.68 -10.19 19.95
N TYR A 234 6.45 -10.79 18.79
CA TYR A 234 5.18 -10.69 18.09
C TYR A 234 3.98 -11.16 18.93
N ARG A 235 4.17 -12.18 19.78
CA ARG A 235 3.14 -12.69 20.72
C ARG A 235 2.44 -11.59 21.52
N LEU A 236 3.17 -10.55 21.94
CA LEU A 236 2.65 -9.48 22.80
C LEU A 236 1.81 -8.44 22.05
N ILE A 237 2.03 -8.32 20.74
CA ILE A 237 1.42 -7.28 19.90
C ILE A 237 0.38 -7.82 18.92
N ARG A 238 0.18 -9.14 18.88
CA ARG A 238 -0.72 -9.82 17.92
C ARG A 238 -2.07 -9.13 17.81
N ASP A 239 -2.74 -8.92 18.94
CA ASP A 239 -4.08 -8.30 18.99
C ASP A 239 -4.06 -6.82 18.62
N PHE A 240 -2.94 -6.14 18.86
CA PHE A 240 -2.74 -4.73 18.52
C PHE A 240 -2.49 -4.52 17.02
N VAL A 241 -1.82 -5.49 16.38
CA VAL A 241 -1.63 -5.54 14.92
C VAL A 241 -2.96 -5.87 14.23
N ASP A 242 -3.73 -6.82 14.75
CA ASP A 242 -5.04 -7.18 14.21
C ASP A 242 -6.06 -6.03 14.35
N SER A 243 -6.01 -5.28 15.47
CA SER A 243 -6.83 -4.08 15.67
C SER A 243 -6.34 -2.83 14.92
N GLY A 244 -5.16 -2.87 14.30
CA GLY A 244 -4.60 -1.75 13.53
C GLY A 244 -4.07 -0.58 14.36
N ARG A 245 -3.89 -0.75 15.68
CA ARG A 245 -3.33 0.26 16.59
C ARG A 245 -1.80 0.32 16.56
N VAL A 246 -1.19 -0.70 15.96
CA VAL A 246 0.24 -0.84 15.79
C VAL A 246 0.50 -1.27 14.36
N GLU A 247 1.59 -0.79 13.80
CA GLU A 247 2.02 -1.18 12.47
C GLU A 247 3.48 -1.63 12.50
N LEU A 248 3.83 -2.52 11.56
CA LEU A 248 5.19 -3.02 11.45
C LEU A 248 5.98 -2.12 10.49
N VAL A 249 7.27 -1.95 10.79
CA VAL A 249 8.21 -1.10 10.04
C VAL A 249 9.48 -1.83 9.65
#